data_AF-A0A2D6E424-F1
#
_entry.id   AF-A0A2D6E424-F1
#
_cell.length_a   1.000
_cell.length_b   1.000
_cell.length_c   1.000
_cell.angle_alpha   90.00
_cell.angle_beta   90.00
_cell.angle_gamma   90.00
#
_symmetry.space_group_name_H-M   'P 1'
#
loop_
_entity.id
_entity.type
_entity.pdbx_description
1 polymer ?
#
loop_
_entity_poly.entity_id
_entity_poly.type
_entity_poly.pdbx_seq_one_letter_code
_entity_poly.pdbx_strand_id
1 'polypeptide(L)'
;MALQIPSSVFSKLNEAILLFNRTATVVYPERQEKCPNCYQNTMGGRSVNYYRSGGPIPFSRGVLCPLCGGKGFRNSEATDSVELRIYHNKRDFINVGFEVDVPNNVIQTVGYMSDYVKLTRAKELLIDIGTHNKGRYKRISEPYTQGFKQNPTQYIVIFWERV
;
A
#
# COMPACT_ATOMS: atom_id res chain seq x y z
N MET A 1 -3.73 37.59 -15.60
CA MET A 1 -2.28 37.43 -15.83
C MET A 1 -1.81 36.32 -14.90
N ALA A 2 -1.40 35.16 -15.44
CA ALA A 2 -0.98 34.04 -14.60
C ALA A 2 0.41 34.35 -14.03
N LEU A 3 0.56 34.22 -12.70
CA LEU A 3 1.85 34.29 -12.03
C LEU A 3 2.73 33.16 -12.61
N GLN A 4 3.80 33.51 -13.32
CA GLN A 4 4.78 32.52 -13.79
C GLN A 4 5.86 32.37 -12.73
N ILE A 5 5.87 31.23 -12.05
CA ILE A 5 6.86 30.93 -11.02
C ILE A 5 8.09 30.34 -11.71
N PRO A 6 9.31 30.83 -11.43
CA PRO A 6 10.53 30.27 -12.01
C PRO A 6 10.70 28.79 -11.68
N SER A 7 11.20 28.00 -12.64
CA SER A 7 11.41 26.56 -12.48
C SER A 7 12.37 26.20 -11.33
N SER A 8 13.34 27.08 -11.04
CA SER A 8 14.30 26.91 -9.94
C SER A 8 13.63 26.83 -8.56
N VAL A 9 12.49 27.50 -8.36
CA VAL A 9 11.72 27.44 -7.12
C VAL A 9 11.10 26.06 -6.93
N PHE A 10 10.60 25.44 -8.01
CA PHE A 10 10.03 24.10 -7.95
C PHE A 10 11.11 23.05 -7.65
N SER A 11 12.32 23.19 -8.19
CA SER A 11 13.43 22.29 -7.84
C SER A 11 13.73 22.31 -6.34
N LYS A 12 13.83 23.51 -5.74
CA LYS A 12 14.07 23.66 -4.30
C LYS A 12 12.91 23.16 -3.44
N LEU A 13 11.67 23.35 -3.88
CA LEU A 13 10.51 22.79 -3.23
C LEU A 13 10.56 21.25 -3.21
N ASN A 14 10.85 20.64 -4.35
CA ASN A 14 10.90 19.19 -4.50
C ASN A 14 12.03 18.59 -3.66
N GLU A 15 13.20 19.24 -3.60
CA GLU A 15 14.32 18.87 -2.72
C GLU A 15 13.91 18.93 -1.24
N ALA A 16 13.24 20.00 -0.83
CA ALA A 16 12.82 20.18 0.56
C ALA A 16 11.77 19.15 1.00
N ILE A 17 10.89 18.72 0.10
CA ILE A 17 9.86 17.71 0.40
C ILE A 17 10.49 16.37 0.78
N LEU A 18 11.58 15.97 0.11
CA LEU A 18 12.28 14.70 0.39
C LEU A 18 12.78 14.60 1.85
N LEU A 19 13.13 15.74 2.47
CA LEU A 19 13.62 15.78 3.85
C LEU A 19 12.57 15.34 4.89
N PHE A 20 11.29 15.39 4.53
CA PHE A 20 10.18 15.06 5.42
C PHE A 20 9.51 13.72 5.08
N ASN A 21 10.01 13.03 4.07
CA ASN A 21 9.48 11.72 3.68
C ASN A 21 9.89 10.65 4.70
N ARG A 22 8.99 9.71 4.92
CA ARG A 22 9.23 8.49 5.69
C ARG A 22 8.84 7.29 4.85
N THR A 23 9.53 6.19 5.06
CA THR A 23 9.17 4.92 4.43
C THR A 23 7.94 4.34 5.11
N ALA A 24 6.91 4.07 4.33
CA ALA A 24 5.72 3.35 4.74
C ALA A 24 5.63 2.03 3.98
N THR A 25 5.09 1.00 4.61
CA THR A 25 4.86 -0.29 3.95
C THR A 25 3.40 -0.38 3.53
N VAL A 26 3.18 -0.58 2.24
CA VAL A 26 1.87 -0.76 1.62
C VAL A 26 1.58 -2.26 1.58
N VAL A 27 0.43 -2.68 2.11
CA VAL A 27 -0.04 -4.06 2.08
C VAL A 27 -1.17 -4.17 1.08
N TYR A 28 -1.02 -5.05 0.10
CA TYR A 28 -2.03 -5.30 -0.92
C TYR A 28 -3.03 -6.38 -0.47
N PRO A 29 -4.22 -6.44 -1.09
CA PRO A 29 -5.14 -7.55 -0.86
C PRO A 29 -4.46 -8.90 -1.18
N GLU A 30 -4.80 -9.91 -0.39
CA GLU A 30 -4.27 -11.26 -0.53
C GLU A 30 -4.53 -11.81 -1.94
N ARG A 31 -3.47 -12.32 -2.58
CA ARG A 31 -3.57 -13.04 -3.85
C ARG A 31 -3.56 -14.53 -3.58
N GLN A 32 -4.47 -15.25 -4.24
CA GLN A 32 -4.43 -16.71 -4.24
C GLN A 32 -3.35 -17.18 -5.22
N GLU A 33 -2.32 -17.81 -4.67
CA GLU A 33 -1.27 -18.47 -5.43
C GLU A 33 -1.46 -19.98 -5.41
N LYS A 34 -1.10 -20.63 -6.52
CA LYS A 34 -1.14 -22.09 -6.61
C LYS A 34 -0.20 -22.68 -5.58
N CYS A 35 -0.65 -23.73 -4.88
CA CYS A 35 0.21 -24.42 -3.94
C CYS A 35 1.44 -24.99 -4.67
N PRO A 36 2.68 -24.70 -4.22
CA PRO A 36 3.87 -25.26 -4.86
C PRO A 36 4.02 -26.77 -4.61
N ASN A 37 3.32 -27.30 -3.59
CA ASN A 37 3.51 -28.65 -3.08
C ASN A 37 2.55 -29.71 -3.64
N CYS A 38 1.38 -29.29 -4.16
CA CYS A 38 0.37 -30.20 -4.67
C CYS A 38 -0.27 -29.67 -5.95
N TYR A 39 -0.78 -30.56 -6.79
CA TYR A 39 -1.60 -30.15 -7.92
C TYR A 39 -3.00 -29.73 -7.46
N GLN A 40 -3.57 -28.77 -8.17
CA GLN A 40 -4.93 -28.29 -7.95
C GLN A 40 -5.86 -28.95 -8.96
N ASN A 41 -7.04 -29.37 -8.50
CA ASN A 41 -8.08 -29.90 -9.36
C ASN A 41 -8.66 -28.77 -10.21
N THR A 42 -8.82 -29.00 -11.51
CA THR A 42 -9.50 -28.08 -12.44
C THR A 42 -10.98 -27.93 -12.10
N MET A 43 -11.60 -28.95 -11.50
CA MET A 43 -12.97 -28.86 -10.96
C MET A 43 -12.94 -28.59 -9.45
N GLY A 44 -13.49 -27.44 -9.02
CA GLY A 44 -13.66 -27.08 -7.62
C GLY A 44 -12.41 -26.56 -6.89
N GLY A 45 -11.25 -26.50 -7.57
CA GLY A 45 -10.08 -25.75 -7.10
C GLY A 45 -9.37 -26.31 -5.86
N ARG A 46 -9.73 -27.51 -5.39
CA ARG A 46 -9.09 -28.16 -4.22
C ARG A 46 -7.79 -28.89 -4.61
N SER A 47 -6.98 -29.24 -3.62
CA SER A 47 -5.81 -30.11 -3.85
C SER A 47 -6.25 -31.51 -4.29
N VAL A 48 -5.53 -32.12 -5.25
CA VAL A 48 -5.77 -33.53 -5.65
C VAL A 48 -5.06 -34.54 -4.74
N ASN A 49 -4.60 -34.13 -3.55
CA ASN A 49 -3.86 -34.99 -2.60
C ASN A 49 -2.70 -35.76 -3.26
N TYR A 50 -2.07 -35.12 -4.26
CA TYR A 50 -0.94 -35.65 -5.00
C TYR A 50 0.22 -34.67 -4.89
N TYR A 51 1.34 -35.16 -4.38
CA TYR A 51 2.56 -34.40 -4.19
C TYR A 51 3.21 -34.05 -5.54
N ARG A 52 3.63 -32.79 -5.69
CA ARG A 52 4.36 -32.32 -6.87
C ARG A 52 5.85 -32.57 -6.66
N SER A 53 6.51 -33.23 -7.61
CA SER A 53 7.97 -33.45 -7.53
C SER A 53 8.71 -32.11 -7.51
N GLY A 54 9.59 -31.91 -6.53
CA GLY A 54 10.25 -30.62 -6.28
C GLY A 54 9.49 -29.69 -5.33
N GLY A 55 8.38 -30.15 -4.74
CA GLY A 55 7.71 -29.44 -3.66
C GLY A 55 8.55 -29.35 -2.39
N PRO A 56 8.27 -28.39 -1.50
CA PRO A 56 9.04 -28.20 -0.27
C PRO A 56 8.84 -29.30 0.78
N ILE A 57 7.68 -29.98 0.80
CA ILE A 57 7.36 -30.98 1.83
C ILE A 57 6.77 -32.24 1.16
N PRO A 58 7.50 -33.37 1.12
CA PRO A 58 6.97 -34.60 0.55
C PRO A 58 5.80 -35.15 1.39
N PHE A 59 4.80 -35.70 0.72
CA PHE A 59 3.68 -36.40 1.36
C PHE A 59 3.16 -37.52 0.46
N SER A 60 2.61 -38.57 1.07
CA SER A 60 2.09 -39.74 0.36
C SER A 60 0.81 -39.43 -0.42
N ARG A 61 0.61 -40.11 -1.55
CA ARG A 61 -0.61 -39.99 -2.36
C ARG A 61 -1.85 -40.34 -1.53
N GLY A 62 -2.88 -39.52 -1.62
CA GLY A 62 -4.14 -39.69 -0.87
C GLY A 62 -4.16 -39.00 0.49
N VAL A 63 -3.02 -38.48 0.96
CA VAL A 63 -2.94 -37.67 2.17
C VAL A 63 -3.18 -36.20 1.83
N LEU A 64 -3.84 -35.47 2.74
CA LEU A 64 -4.06 -34.04 2.62
C LEU A 64 -2.70 -33.31 2.51
N CYS A 65 -2.59 -32.38 1.56
CA CYS A 65 -1.33 -31.65 1.40
C CYS A 65 -0.98 -30.86 2.68
N PRO A 66 0.17 -31.09 3.32
CA PRO A 66 0.53 -30.48 4.60
C PRO A 66 0.78 -28.97 4.50
N LEU A 67 1.12 -28.47 3.30
CA LEU A 67 1.41 -27.05 3.08
C LEU A 67 0.15 -26.19 2.95
N CYS A 68 -0.88 -26.70 2.26
CA CYS A 68 -2.11 -25.94 2.01
C CYS A 68 -3.34 -26.49 2.77
N GLY A 69 -3.18 -27.57 3.53
CA GLY A 69 -4.28 -28.24 4.22
C GLY A 69 -5.39 -28.69 3.26
N GLY A 70 -5.03 -29.15 2.06
CA GLY A 70 -5.99 -29.61 1.05
C GLY A 70 -6.71 -28.51 0.26
N LYS A 71 -6.47 -27.23 0.56
CA LYS A 71 -7.10 -26.10 -0.14
C LYS A 71 -6.66 -25.96 -1.60
N GLY A 72 -5.44 -26.38 -1.94
CA GLY A 72 -4.89 -26.30 -3.31
C GLY A 72 -4.28 -24.95 -3.69
N PHE A 73 -4.45 -23.94 -2.84
CA PHE A 73 -3.88 -22.60 -2.99
C PHE A 73 -3.36 -22.09 -1.64
N ARG A 74 -2.50 -21.07 -1.70
CA ARG A 74 -2.00 -20.30 -0.55
C ARG A 74 -2.34 -18.83 -0.78
N ASN A 75 -2.80 -18.15 0.26
CA ASN A 75 -2.93 -16.71 0.22
C ASN A 75 -1.55 -16.10 0.49
N SER A 76 -1.02 -15.34 -0.47
CA SER A 76 0.16 -14.53 -0.29
C SER A 76 -0.25 -13.07 -0.16
N GLU A 77 0.28 -12.40 0.86
CA GLU A 77 0.22 -10.96 0.98
C GLU A 77 1.43 -10.38 0.26
N ALA A 78 1.19 -9.51 -0.71
CA ALA A 78 2.24 -8.71 -1.32
C ALA A 78 2.40 -7.42 -0.52
N THR A 79 3.66 -7.02 -0.29
CA THR A 79 3.99 -5.78 0.42
C THR A 79 5.04 -5.01 -0.36
N ASP A 80 4.84 -3.70 -0.52
CA ASP A 80 5.82 -2.79 -1.13
C ASP A 80 6.18 -1.66 -0.16
N SER A 81 7.38 -1.11 -0.31
CA SER A 81 7.79 0.12 0.38
C SER A 81 7.53 1.35 -0.51
N VAL A 82 6.97 2.40 0.09
CA VAL A 82 6.73 3.70 -0.57
C VAL A 82 7.19 4.82 0.35
N GLU A 83 7.79 5.86 -0.22
CA GLU A 83 8.16 7.07 0.52
C GLU A 83 6.99 8.05 0.53
N LEU A 84 6.50 8.35 1.73
CA LEU A 84 5.37 9.25 1.95
C LEU A 84 5.70 10.26 3.03
N ARG A 85 5.21 11.47 2.87
CA ARG A 85 5.15 12.44 3.98
C ARG A 85 3.88 12.18 4.76
N ILE A 86 4.00 12.04 6.08
CA ILE A 86 2.92 11.59 6.95
C ILE A 86 2.59 12.69 7.95
N TYR A 87 1.33 13.08 7.99
CA TYR A 87 0.79 14.04 8.95
C TYR A 87 -0.13 13.31 9.93
N HIS A 88 0.22 13.42 11.21
CA HIS A 88 -0.54 12.80 12.31
C HIS A 88 -1.53 13.77 12.97
N ASN A 89 -1.18 15.05 13.04
CA ASN A 89 -2.02 16.06 13.66
C ASN A 89 -2.90 16.73 12.60
N LYS A 90 -4.21 16.81 12.86
CA LYS A 90 -5.18 17.49 11.99
C LYS A 90 -4.82 18.95 11.71
N ARG A 91 -4.15 19.63 12.64
CA ARG A 91 -3.69 21.03 12.48
C ARG A 91 -2.65 21.19 11.39
N ASP A 92 -1.86 20.15 11.14
CA ASP A 92 -0.78 20.16 10.16
C ASP A 92 -1.26 19.65 8.79
N PHE A 93 -2.54 19.29 8.68
CA PHE A 93 -3.10 18.80 7.44
C PHE A 93 -3.10 19.92 6.41
N ILE A 94 -2.73 19.55 5.20
CA ILE A 94 -2.82 20.44 4.06
C ILE A 94 -4.30 20.76 3.85
N ASN A 95 -4.62 22.05 3.82
CA ASN A 95 -5.95 22.53 3.47
C ASN A 95 -6.24 22.22 2.00
N VAL A 96 -7.25 21.38 1.78
CA VAL A 96 -7.66 20.88 0.47
C VAL A 96 -8.79 21.69 -0.17
N GLY A 97 -9.23 22.77 0.48
CA GLY A 97 -10.25 23.66 -0.07
C GLY A 97 -11.70 23.21 0.18
N PHE A 98 -11.92 22.18 0.99
CA PHE A 98 -13.24 21.78 1.47
C PHE A 98 -13.17 21.37 2.95
N GLU A 99 -14.17 21.78 3.73
CA GLU A 99 -14.28 21.43 5.16
C GLU A 99 -14.69 19.96 5.28
N VAL A 100 -13.70 19.08 5.39
CA VAL A 100 -13.95 17.68 5.74
C VAL A 100 -14.06 17.58 7.25
N ASP A 101 -15.17 17.03 7.72
CA ASP A 101 -15.31 16.63 9.11
C ASP A 101 -14.47 15.37 9.35
N VAL A 102 -13.16 15.57 9.52
CA VAL A 102 -12.20 14.46 9.65
C VAL A 102 -12.43 13.76 10.99
N PRO A 103 -12.75 12.45 11.01
CA PRO A 103 -12.91 11.66 12.22
C PRO A 103 -11.64 11.63 13.09
N ASN A 104 -11.80 11.25 14.37
CA ASN A 104 -10.66 10.98 15.25
C ASN A 104 -9.82 9.79 14.71
N ASN A 105 -8.50 9.87 14.81
CA ASN A 105 -7.52 8.86 14.35
C ASN A 105 -7.33 8.71 12.83
N VAL A 106 -7.57 9.77 12.07
CA VAL A 106 -7.18 9.85 10.66
C VAL A 106 -5.78 10.43 10.52
N ILE A 107 -5.02 9.94 9.56
CA ILE A 107 -3.77 10.52 9.10
C ILE A 107 -3.91 10.99 7.65
N GLN A 108 -3.11 11.98 7.29
CA GLN A 108 -2.99 12.44 5.91
C GLN A 108 -1.59 12.10 5.39
N THR A 109 -1.49 11.50 4.22
CA THR A 109 -0.21 11.20 3.57
C THR A 109 -0.09 11.91 2.24
N VAL A 110 1.07 12.48 1.96
CA VAL A 110 1.42 13.07 0.66
C VAL A 110 2.49 12.21 0.02
N GLY A 111 2.25 11.79 -1.23
CA GLY A 111 3.18 10.98 -2.01
C GLY A 111 3.34 11.51 -3.43
N TYR A 112 4.20 10.88 -4.21
CA TYR A 112 4.36 11.18 -5.62
C TYR A 112 3.22 10.57 -6.45
N MET A 113 2.86 11.25 -7.54
CA MET A 113 1.86 10.74 -8.49
C MET A 113 2.27 9.39 -9.11
N SER A 114 3.56 9.07 -9.19
CA SER A 114 4.07 7.78 -9.65
C SER A 114 3.57 6.61 -8.79
N ASP A 115 3.34 6.82 -7.50
CA ASP A 115 2.87 5.79 -6.56
C ASP A 115 1.34 5.72 -6.45
N TYR A 116 0.61 6.51 -7.26
CA TYR A 116 -0.85 6.54 -7.28
C TYR A 116 -1.47 5.14 -7.39
N VAL A 117 -0.99 4.32 -8.34
CA VAL A 117 -1.53 2.98 -8.57
C VAL A 117 -1.26 2.06 -7.38
N LYS A 118 -0.09 2.19 -6.74
CA LYS A 118 0.29 1.39 -5.57
C LYS A 118 -0.61 1.73 -4.37
N LEU A 119 -0.75 3.02 -4.06
CA LEU A 119 -1.56 3.47 -2.92
C LEU A 119 -3.06 3.25 -3.13
N THR A 120 -3.53 3.27 -4.38
CA THR A 120 -4.94 3.01 -4.71
C THR A 120 -5.30 1.53 -4.58
N ARG A 121 -4.35 0.63 -4.87
CA ARG A 121 -4.53 -0.83 -4.74
C ARG A 121 -4.24 -1.34 -3.32
N ALA A 122 -3.66 -0.50 -2.47
CA ALA A 122 -3.38 -0.81 -1.08
C ALA A 122 -4.66 -1.17 -0.32
N LYS A 123 -4.60 -2.25 0.44
CA LYS A 123 -5.62 -2.58 1.45
C LYS A 123 -5.32 -1.83 2.74
N GLU A 124 -4.06 -1.90 3.18
CA GLU A 124 -3.60 -1.32 4.44
C GLU A 124 -2.26 -0.61 4.24
N LEU A 125 -2.00 0.38 5.09
CA LEU A 125 -0.75 1.11 5.20
C LEU A 125 -0.18 0.87 6.60
N LEU A 126 1.05 0.38 6.65
CA LEU A 126 1.83 0.23 7.86
C LEU A 126 2.81 1.39 7.97
N ILE A 127 2.69 2.13 9.06
CA ILE A 127 3.56 3.27 9.35
C ILE A 127 4.27 3.02 10.67
N ASP A 128 5.60 3.15 10.64
CA ASP A 128 6.42 3.18 11.84
C ASP A 128 6.55 4.63 12.34
N ILE A 129 5.86 4.91 13.45
CA ILE A 129 5.92 6.18 14.17
C ILE A 129 7.05 6.08 15.20
N GLY A 130 8.29 6.05 14.71
CA GLY A 130 9.49 5.86 15.52
C GLY A 130 9.68 4.43 16.02
N THR A 131 10.41 4.26 17.11
CA THR A 131 10.83 2.94 17.65
C THR A 131 9.72 2.13 18.34
N HIS A 132 8.62 2.76 18.75
CA HIS A 132 7.66 2.13 19.66
C HIS A 132 6.24 1.98 19.13
N ASN A 133 5.86 2.71 18.07
CA ASN A 133 4.48 2.73 17.58
C ASN A 133 4.42 2.32 16.11
N LYS A 134 3.84 1.14 15.85
CA LYS A 134 3.42 0.72 14.52
C LYS A 134 1.94 0.98 14.37
N GLY A 135 1.59 1.88 13.45
CA GLY A 135 0.20 2.17 13.13
C GLY A 135 -0.24 1.38 11.90
N ARG A 136 -1.39 0.71 12.01
CA ARG A 136 -2.11 0.11 10.88
C ARG A 136 -3.21 1.05 10.45
N TYR A 137 -3.27 1.36 9.17
CA TYR A 137 -4.25 2.28 8.63
C TYR A 137 -4.93 1.71 7.38
N LYS A 138 -6.23 1.94 7.24
CA LYS A 138 -7.03 1.63 6.04
C LYS A 138 -7.34 2.92 5.29
N ARG A 139 -7.38 2.86 3.97
CA ARG A 139 -7.71 4.01 3.13
C ARG A 139 -9.17 4.40 3.31
N ILE A 140 -9.46 5.69 3.49
CA ILE A 140 -10.82 6.23 3.57
C ILE A 140 -11.22 6.91 2.27
N SER A 141 -10.29 7.66 1.67
CA SER A 141 -10.55 8.50 0.50
C SER A 141 -9.80 8.03 -0.73
N GLU A 142 -10.32 8.40 -1.89
CA GLU A 142 -9.53 8.36 -3.12
C GLU A 142 -8.38 9.38 -3.06
N PRO A 143 -7.25 9.12 -3.74
CA PRO A 143 -6.17 10.09 -3.80
C PRO A 143 -6.58 11.30 -4.64
N TYR A 144 -6.35 12.50 -4.12
CA TYR A 144 -6.53 13.74 -4.86
C TYR A 144 -5.18 14.30 -5.28
N THR A 145 -5.13 14.91 -6.46
CA THR A 145 -3.91 15.54 -6.97
C THR A 145 -3.73 16.90 -6.32
N GLN A 146 -2.49 17.19 -5.94
CA GLN A 146 -2.10 18.46 -5.37
C GLN A 146 -0.79 18.93 -6.00
N GLY A 147 -0.71 20.24 -6.25
CA GLY A 147 0.51 20.90 -6.70
C GLY A 147 0.22 22.04 -7.65
N PHE A 148 1.28 22.74 -8.04
CA PHE A 148 1.20 23.76 -9.07
C PHE A 148 1.13 23.09 -10.44
N LYS A 149 0.19 23.51 -11.30
CA LYS A 149 0.12 23.05 -12.70
C LYS A 149 1.42 23.29 -13.48
N GLN A 150 2.22 24.27 -13.07
CA GLN A 150 3.53 24.61 -13.65
C GLN A 150 4.66 23.67 -13.18
N ASN A 151 4.48 22.95 -12.06
CA ASN A 151 5.47 22.00 -11.57
C ASN A 151 5.31 20.65 -12.31
N PRO A 152 6.36 20.13 -12.98
CA PRO A 152 6.29 18.82 -13.62
C PRO A 152 6.09 17.66 -12.63
N THR A 153 6.56 17.80 -11.37
CA THR A 153 6.30 16.79 -10.34
C THR A 153 4.97 17.07 -9.64
N GLN A 154 4.03 16.14 -9.84
CA GLN A 154 2.73 16.17 -9.18
C GLN A 154 2.73 15.31 -7.94
N TYR A 155 2.00 15.79 -6.93
CA TYR A 155 1.81 15.10 -5.67
C TYR A 155 0.38 14.61 -5.55
N ILE A 156 0.21 13.57 -4.77
CA ILE A 156 -1.10 13.04 -4.41
C ILE A 156 -1.21 13.04 -2.91
N VAL A 157 -2.42 13.20 -2.43
CA VAL A 157 -2.68 13.17 -1.01
C VAL A 157 -3.86 12.25 -0.74
N ILE A 158 -3.75 11.51 0.36
CA ILE A 158 -4.66 10.43 0.72
C ILE A 158 -4.93 10.50 2.21
N PHE A 159 -6.18 10.22 2.61
CA PHE A 159 -6.58 10.07 4.00
C PHE A 159 -6.71 8.60 4.38
N TRP A 160 -6.20 8.27 5.57
CA TRP A 160 -6.23 6.92 6.12
C TRP A 160 -6.77 6.91 7.56
N GLU A 161 -7.62 5.93 7.88
CA GLU A 161 -8.16 5.69 9.23
C GLU A 161 -7.32 4.66 9.93
N ARG A 162 -7.09 4.82 11.23
CA ARG A 162 -6.49 3.75 12.04
C ARG A 162 -7.44 2.54 12.12
N VAL A 163 -6.90 1.34 11.96
CA VAL A 163 -7.58 0.05 12.14
C VAL A 163 -7.24 -0.55 13.49
#